data_AF-A0A7G6VUC3-F1
#
_entry.id   AF-A0A7G6VUC3-F1
#
_cell.length_a   1.000
_cell.length_b   1.000
_cell.length_c   1.000
_cell.angle_alpha   90.00
_cell.angle_beta   90.00
_cell.angle_gamma   90.00
#
_symmetry.space_group_name_H-M   'P 1'
#
loop_
_entity.id
_entity.type
_entity.pdbx_description
1 polymer ?
#
loop_
_entity_poly.entity_id
_entity_poly.type
_entity_poly.pdbx_seq_one_letter_code
_entity_poly.pdbx_strand_id
1 'polypeptide(L)'
;MQGVIRKFAADESGAVAGLYAVALIGLIAIGGVGFDYARMAGMDSELQNAADQAALAAATQLDGEAQACSRGANAAIGLLKNVTLLSNVDPDQGGRNEVTINSKSSFALADNACASIKTASGANIQFYSSYQDRIANTAAGTDGEANVVSIQVDARTAQYAFTPIVGAIRATLSARAVASLGSSICKVPPVFMCNPFEKDTVGADFNANALKGFGLKLLSGAPDVPGNFGFLDTGFGSNTNSTPELAKALGWDEIPYDCAPVDLVGLKPGQRDVVFNAFNTRFDINTNGANTCPSGGTCGAADNTRKDLIKKKPNNGSNACGVGGQGWTETPTPYRPTSATVPLTTNYPEIMGFPRDMCHAVSYEGSCSAANGLIGNALWDRDAYFKVNYGWNHSTWVSELGNPNVSRYAVYEWELADKDNRLKSQPVGAGDSAYSQPVCNGHAATGTPDRRRISMAVVNCKSQADKIAGNAKVEILKWVDVFLVEPAFNRGSGNAKRTTDDQVYVEVIEETRSAGAGGETEIRKDKPFLIE
;
A
#
# COMPACT_ATOMS: atom_id res chain seq x y z
N MET A 1 -25.34 87.31 -44.09
CA MET A 1 -24.48 86.11 -43.94
C MET A 1 -23.21 86.37 -43.11
N GLN A 2 -22.40 87.41 -43.39
CA GLN A 2 -21.12 87.63 -42.68
C GLN A 2 -21.23 87.80 -41.14
N GLY A 3 -22.30 88.42 -40.63
CA GLY A 3 -22.49 88.60 -39.19
C GLY A 3 -22.87 87.32 -38.42
N VAL A 4 -23.54 86.37 -39.08
CA VAL A 4 -23.94 85.08 -38.49
C VAL A 4 -22.72 84.15 -38.41
N ILE A 5 -21.86 84.18 -39.44
CA ILE A 5 -20.61 83.40 -39.47
C ILE A 5 -19.63 83.91 -38.41
N ARG A 6 -19.52 85.23 -38.20
CA ARG A 6 -18.71 85.80 -37.10
C ARG A 6 -19.23 85.45 -35.72
N LYS A 7 -20.56 85.41 -35.53
CA LYS A 7 -21.18 84.98 -34.26
C LYS A 7 -20.94 83.50 -33.98
N PHE A 8 -21.05 82.64 -35.00
CA PHE A 8 -20.77 81.20 -34.86
C PHE A 8 -19.28 80.92 -34.58
N ALA A 9 -18.37 81.65 -35.23
CA ALA A 9 -16.93 81.51 -35.00
C ALA A 9 -16.45 82.04 -33.63
N ALA A 10 -17.23 82.90 -32.99
CA ALA A 10 -16.96 83.43 -31.64
C ALA A 10 -17.84 82.76 -30.55
N ASP A 11 -18.60 81.72 -30.92
CA ASP A 11 -19.50 81.03 -30.00
C ASP A 11 -18.73 79.98 -29.17
N GLU A 12 -18.36 80.35 -27.95
CA GLU A 12 -17.67 79.47 -26.99
C GLU A 12 -18.64 78.67 -26.10
N SER A 13 -19.96 78.78 -26.31
CA SER A 13 -20.96 78.12 -25.46
C SER A 13 -20.87 76.58 -25.48
N GLY A 14 -20.18 75.99 -26.47
CA GLY A 14 -19.89 74.56 -26.59
C GLY A 14 -18.48 74.13 -26.15
N ALA A 15 -17.59 75.05 -25.74
CA ALA A 15 -16.20 74.73 -25.42
C ALA A 15 -16.07 73.72 -24.27
N VAL A 16 -16.95 73.83 -23.27
CA VAL A 16 -17.04 72.88 -22.15
C VAL A 16 -17.46 71.49 -22.64
N ALA A 17 -18.40 71.39 -23.59
CA ALA A 17 -18.84 70.12 -24.14
C ALA A 17 -17.73 69.40 -24.91
N GLY A 18 -16.91 70.15 -25.67
CA GLY A 18 -15.74 69.60 -26.36
C GLY A 18 -14.68 69.06 -25.38
N LEU A 19 -14.39 69.80 -24.31
CA LEU A 19 -13.44 69.36 -23.28
C LEU A 19 -13.94 68.11 -22.54
N TYR A 20 -15.23 68.07 -22.19
CA TYR A 20 -15.87 66.89 -21.58
C TYR A 20 -15.87 65.68 -22.51
N ALA A 21 -16.13 65.86 -23.81
CA ALA A 21 -16.13 64.76 -24.76
C ALA A 21 -14.75 64.08 -24.84
N VAL A 22 -13.67 64.87 -24.88
CA VAL A 22 -12.30 64.33 -24.89
C VAL A 22 -11.92 63.72 -23.54
N ALA A 23 -12.29 64.36 -22.43
CA ALA A 23 -12.00 63.85 -21.08
C ALA A 23 -12.76 62.54 -20.78
N LEU A 24 -14.03 62.42 -21.20
CA LEU A 24 -14.84 61.22 -21.03
C LEU A 24 -14.25 60.02 -21.75
N ILE A 25 -13.71 60.20 -22.97
CA ILE A 25 -13.04 59.12 -23.71
C ILE A 25 -11.85 58.59 -22.90
N GLY A 26 -11.02 59.48 -22.34
CA GLY A 26 -9.90 59.11 -21.49
C GLY A 26 -10.32 58.39 -20.21
N LEU A 27 -11.36 58.87 -19.53
CA LEU A 27 -11.89 58.25 -18.30
C LEU A 27 -12.53 56.88 -18.57
N ILE A 28 -13.29 56.74 -19.65
CA ILE A 28 -13.88 55.47 -20.07
C ILE A 28 -12.78 54.48 -20.48
N ALA A 29 -11.72 54.94 -21.16
CA ALA A 29 -10.58 54.10 -21.49
C ALA A 29 -9.88 53.56 -20.23
N ILE A 30 -9.61 54.41 -19.23
CA ILE A 30 -8.98 53.98 -17.97
C ILE A 30 -9.87 53.02 -17.19
N GLY A 31 -11.17 53.33 -17.06
CA GLY A 31 -12.14 52.43 -16.42
C GLY A 31 -12.30 51.11 -17.16
N GLY A 32 -12.25 51.15 -18.50
CA GLY A 32 -12.30 49.99 -19.38
C GLY A 32 -11.10 49.07 -19.21
N VAL A 33 -9.88 49.62 -19.13
CA VAL A 33 -8.66 48.86 -18.83
C VAL A 33 -8.79 48.15 -17.48
N GLY A 34 -9.28 48.84 -16.45
CA GLY A 34 -9.49 48.23 -15.14
C GLY A 34 -10.48 47.06 -15.16
N PHE A 35 -11.60 47.22 -15.88
CA PHE A 35 -12.62 46.18 -16.00
C PHE A 35 -12.12 44.97 -16.79
N ASP A 36 -11.52 45.20 -17.96
CA ASP A 36 -10.98 44.13 -18.81
C ASP A 36 -9.84 43.37 -18.10
N TYR A 37 -9.00 44.08 -17.32
CA TYR A 37 -7.99 43.46 -16.48
C TYR A 37 -8.58 42.59 -15.36
N ALA A 38 -9.59 43.08 -14.64
CA ALA A 38 -10.24 42.32 -13.58
C ALA A 38 -10.86 41.02 -14.12
N ARG A 39 -11.45 41.09 -15.31
CA ARG A 39 -11.99 39.92 -16.01
C ARG A 39 -10.91 38.93 -16.42
N MET A 40 -9.76 39.40 -16.91
CA MET A 40 -8.62 38.52 -17.20
C MET A 40 -8.06 37.84 -15.96
N ALA A 41 -7.84 38.58 -14.88
CA ALA A 41 -7.33 38.03 -13.63
C ALA A 41 -8.29 36.99 -13.02
N GLY A 42 -9.60 37.22 -13.14
CA GLY A 42 -10.61 36.23 -12.77
C GLY A 42 -10.56 34.98 -13.65
N MET A 43 -10.44 35.14 -14.97
CA MET A 43 -10.32 34.01 -15.91
C MET A 43 -9.06 33.17 -15.63
N ASP A 44 -7.94 33.83 -15.33
CA ASP A 44 -6.69 33.16 -14.95
C ASP A 44 -6.88 32.27 -13.71
N SER A 45 -7.56 32.80 -12.68
CA SER A 45 -7.90 32.04 -11.46
C SER A 45 -8.84 30.86 -11.75
N GLU A 46 -9.84 31.02 -12.62
CA GLU A 46 -10.73 29.94 -13.04
C GLU A 46 -9.96 28.82 -13.78
N LEU A 47 -9.03 29.19 -14.66
CA LEU A 47 -8.19 28.25 -15.39
C LEU A 47 -7.21 27.52 -14.48
N GLN A 48 -6.57 28.23 -13.54
CA GLN A 48 -5.64 27.61 -12.60
C GLN A 48 -6.34 26.59 -11.71
N ASN A 49 -7.51 26.93 -11.16
CA ASN A 49 -8.30 25.97 -10.38
C ASN A 49 -8.70 24.73 -11.22
N ALA A 50 -9.00 24.91 -12.51
CA ALA A 50 -9.29 23.79 -13.39
C ALA A 50 -8.06 22.90 -13.64
N ALA A 51 -6.90 23.51 -13.88
CA ALA A 51 -5.64 22.78 -14.05
C ALA A 51 -5.25 22.00 -12.79
N ASP A 52 -5.38 22.61 -11.62
CA ASP A 52 -5.06 21.99 -10.32
C ASP A 52 -5.92 20.75 -10.06
N GLN A 53 -7.23 20.85 -10.26
CA GLN A 53 -8.15 19.72 -10.08
C GLN A 53 -7.88 18.60 -11.08
N ALA A 54 -7.61 18.94 -12.34
CA ALA A 54 -7.27 17.95 -13.36
C ALA A 54 -5.94 17.25 -13.07
N ALA A 55 -4.93 17.98 -12.60
CA ALA A 55 -3.63 17.42 -12.23
C ALA A 55 -3.74 16.49 -11.01
N LEU A 56 -4.47 16.90 -9.96
CA LEU A 56 -4.72 16.06 -8.79
C LEU A 56 -5.46 14.77 -9.16
N ALA A 57 -6.48 14.86 -10.02
CA ALA A 57 -7.20 13.69 -10.50
C ALA A 57 -6.31 12.74 -11.32
N ALA A 58 -5.49 13.27 -12.24
CA ALA A 58 -4.54 12.45 -12.97
C ALA A 58 -3.52 11.77 -12.03
N ALA A 59 -3.01 12.49 -11.03
CA ALA A 59 -2.04 11.96 -10.07
C ALA A 59 -2.60 10.77 -9.27
N THR A 60 -3.91 10.72 -8.97
CA THR A 60 -4.51 9.55 -8.29
C THR A 60 -4.42 8.24 -9.07
N GLN A 61 -4.17 8.30 -10.37
CA GLN A 61 -4.07 7.13 -11.24
C GLN A 61 -2.62 6.70 -11.51
N LEU A 62 -1.64 7.43 -10.98
CA LEU A 62 -0.21 7.12 -11.08
C LEU A 62 0.19 6.13 -9.98
N ASP A 63 -0.41 4.94 -10.02
CA ASP A 63 -0.22 3.86 -9.05
C ASP A 63 0.86 2.84 -9.49
N GLY A 64 1.40 2.99 -10.70
CA GLY A 64 2.39 2.09 -11.30
C GLY A 64 1.80 0.84 -11.97
N GLU A 65 0.47 0.69 -11.96
CA GLU A 65 -0.23 -0.43 -12.59
C GLU A 65 -0.30 -0.26 -14.12
N ALA A 66 -0.56 -1.35 -14.83
CA ALA A 66 -0.73 -1.32 -16.29
C ALA A 66 -1.78 -0.27 -16.71
N GLN A 67 -1.46 0.57 -17.70
CA GLN A 67 -2.28 1.68 -18.20
C GLN A 67 -2.48 2.85 -17.22
N ALA A 68 -1.67 2.99 -16.17
CA ALA A 68 -1.72 4.13 -15.24
C ALA A 68 -1.74 5.49 -15.95
N CYS A 69 -0.86 5.72 -16.95
CA CYS A 69 -0.84 6.97 -17.71
C CYS A 69 -2.12 7.19 -18.53
N SER A 70 -2.68 6.13 -19.12
CA SER A 70 -3.93 6.23 -19.86
C SER A 70 -5.12 6.53 -18.94
N ARG A 71 -5.19 5.87 -17.76
CA ARG A 71 -6.20 6.16 -16.74
C ARG A 71 -6.06 7.58 -16.20
N GLY A 72 -4.84 8.03 -15.91
CA GLY A 72 -4.56 9.37 -15.44
C GLY A 72 -4.98 10.47 -16.42
N ALA A 73 -4.65 10.30 -17.71
CA ALA A 73 -5.08 11.23 -18.74
C ALA A 73 -6.62 11.31 -18.84
N ASN A 74 -7.30 10.17 -18.79
CA ASN A 74 -8.76 10.12 -18.84
C ASN A 74 -9.44 10.64 -17.56
N ALA A 75 -8.81 10.47 -16.39
CA ALA A 75 -9.27 11.06 -15.14
C ALA A 75 -9.20 12.59 -15.17
N ALA A 76 -8.10 13.18 -15.67
CA ALA A 76 -8.00 14.62 -15.88
C ALA A 76 -9.09 15.16 -16.81
N ILE A 77 -9.37 14.45 -17.92
CA ILE A 77 -10.42 14.84 -18.86
C ILE A 77 -11.82 14.74 -18.23
N GLY A 78 -12.10 13.64 -17.54
CA GLY A 78 -13.41 13.35 -16.98
C GLY A 78 -13.81 14.26 -15.81
N LEU A 79 -12.83 14.81 -15.08
CA LEU A 79 -13.08 15.65 -13.91
C LEU A 79 -13.40 17.11 -14.28
N LEU A 80 -12.97 17.58 -15.45
CA LEU A 80 -13.21 18.95 -15.91
C LEU A 80 -14.68 19.16 -16.27
N LYS A 81 -15.43 19.69 -15.31
CA LYS A 81 -16.79 20.25 -15.48
C LYS A 81 -16.82 21.77 -15.28
N ASN A 82 -15.65 22.40 -15.18
CA ASN A 82 -15.53 23.82 -14.87
C ASN A 82 -15.99 24.66 -16.07
N VAL A 83 -16.76 25.71 -15.78
CA VAL A 83 -17.23 26.69 -16.76
C VAL A 83 -16.60 28.02 -16.40
N THR A 84 -15.83 28.62 -17.29
CA THR A 84 -15.34 30.00 -17.16
C THR A 84 -16.47 30.97 -17.42
N LEU A 85 -16.83 31.81 -16.46
CA LEU A 85 -17.87 32.83 -16.66
C LEU A 85 -17.31 34.08 -17.38
N LEU A 86 -15.98 34.17 -17.43
CA LEU A 86 -15.25 35.36 -17.87
C LEU A 86 -14.65 35.23 -19.28
N SER A 87 -14.63 34.04 -19.88
CA SER A 87 -14.37 33.88 -21.32
C SER A 87 -15.62 34.14 -22.14
N ASN A 88 -15.47 34.62 -23.38
CA ASN A 88 -16.56 34.75 -24.35
C ASN A 88 -16.25 34.10 -25.70
N VAL A 89 -15.05 33.52 -25.87
CA VAL A 89 -14.65 32.81 -27.09
C VAL A 89 -13.77 31.62 -26.72
N ASP A 90 -14.22 30.44 -27.12
CA ASP A 90 -13.36 29.28 -27.33
C ASP A 90 -12.65 29.45 -28.70
N PRO A 91 -11.31 29.41 -28.78
CA PRO A 91 -10.58 29.55 -30.04
C PRO A 91 -10.98 28.50 -31.09
N ASP A 92 -11.43 27.33 -30.64
CA ASP A 92 -11.66 26.14 -31.48
C ASP A 92 -13.15 25.76 -31.57
N GLN A 93 -13.99 26.13 -30.59
CA GLN A 93 -15.42 25.74 -30.54
C GLN A 93 -16.37 26.89 -30.20
N GLY A 94 -16.50 27.84 -31.14
CA GLY A 94 -17.48 28.94 -31.17
C GLY A 94 -18.55 28.96 -30.06
N GLY A 95 -18.26 29.70 -28.98
CA GLY A 95 -19.25 30.16 -27.99
C GLY A 95 -19.47 29.27 -26.75
N ARG A 96 -18.58 28.32 -26.43
CA ARG A 96 -18.66 27.55 -25.17
C ARG A 96 -17.74 28.11 -24.09
N ASN A 97 -18.27 28.16 -22.88
CA ASN A 97 -17.57 28.66 -21.69
C ASN A 97 -16.87 27.56 -20.87
N GLU A 98 -16.88 26.31 -21.33
CA GLU A 98 -16.37 25.18 -20.55
C GLU A 98 -14.84 25.07 -20.64
N VAL A 99 -14.14 24.82 -19.53
CA VAL A 99 -12.71 24.48 -19.53
C VAL A 99 -12.56 23.00 -19.83
N THR A 100 -11.77 22.68 -20.85
CA THR A 100 -11.56 21.31 -21.32
C THR A 100 -10.07 20.97 -21.42
N ILE A 101 -9.78 19.68 -21.57
CA ILE A 101 -8.53 19.18 -22.12
C ILE A 101 -8.90 18.40 -23.37
N ASN A 102 -8.22 18.67 -24.48
CA ASN A 102 -8.39 17.94 -25.74
C ASN A 102 -9.86 17.88 -26.21
N SER A 103 -10.63 18.95 -26.01
CA SER A 103 -12.06 18.97 -26.34
C SER A 103 -12.86 17.77 -25.75
N LYS A 104 -12.44 17.24 -24.59
CA LYS A 104 -13.01 16.06 -23.90
C LYS A 104 -12.82 14.70 -24.59
N SER A 105 -11.94 14.60 -25.58
CA SER A 105 -11.68 13.29 -26.20
C SER A 105 -10.69 12.48 -25.36
N SER A 106 -11.06 11.23 -25.08
CA SER A 106 -10.25 10.29 -24.29
C SER A 106 -8.98 9.88 -25.02
N PHE A 107 -7.96 9.52 -24.25
CA PHE A 107 -6.71 9.00 -24.76
C PHE A 107 -6.58 7.51 -24.47
N ALA A 108 -5.99 6.78 -25.42
CA ALA A 108 -5.58 5.40 -25.25
C ALA A 108 -4.07 5.35 -25.50
N LEU A 109 -3.32 4.96 -24.47
CA LEU A 109 -1.91 4.59 -24.59
C LEU A 109 -1.81 3.07 -24.66
N ALA A 110 -0.74 2.56 -25.27
CA ALA A 110 -0.45 1.13 -25.23
C ALA A 110 -0.13 0.70 -23.79
N ASP A 111 -0.27 -0.60 -23.51
CA ASP A 111 0.08 -1.15 -22.19
C ASP A 111 1.55 -0.88 -21.86
N ASN A 112 1.80 -0.44 -20.62
CA ASN A 112 3.12 -0.08 -20.11
C ASN A 112 3.79 1.08 -20.86
N ALA A 113 3.01 1.98 -21.48
CA ALA A 113 3.54 3.13 -22.21
C ALA A 113 3.06 4.45 -21.60
N CYS A 114 4.01 5.34 -21.35
CA CYS A 114 3.73 6.74 -21.01
C CYS A 114 4.32 7.66 -22.08
N ALA A 115 3.54 8.63 -22.52
CA ALA A 115 3.94 9.57 -23.56
C ALA A 115 3.39 10.97 -23.28
N SER A 116 4.06 11.98 -23.86
CA SER A 116 3.53 13.34 -23.90
C SER A 116 2.29 13.37 -24.78
N ILE A 117 1.21 13.94 -24.29
CA ILE A 117 -0.03 14.09 -25.02
C ILE A 117 -0.25 15.58 -25.29
N LYS A 118 0.02 16.00 -26.52
CA LYS A 118 -0.18 17.38 -26.97
C LYS A 118 -1.38 17.47 -27.89
N THR A 119 -2.20 18.47 -27.66
CA THR A 119 -3.40 18.74 -28.45
C THR A 119 -3.17 19.93 -29.37
N ALA A 120 -3.94 20.02 -30.46
CA ALA A 120 -3.89 21.17 -31.35
C ALA A 120 -4.41 22.46 -30.67
N SER A 121 -5.28 22.33 -29.66
CA SER A 121 -5.88 23.39 -28.85
C SER A 121 -4.95 23.97 -27.78
N GLY A 122 -3.73 23.44 -27.66
CA GLY A 122 -2.70 23.93 -26.73
C GLY A 122 -2.68 23.28 -25.35
N ALA A 123 -3.61 22.36 -25.05
CA ALA A 123 -3.51 21.50 -23.86
C ALA A 123 -2.37 20.48 -24.02
N ASN A 124 -1.74 20.15 -22.89
CA ASN A 124 -0.61 19.24 -22.81
C ASN A 124 -0.67 18.42 -21.52
N ILE A 125 -0.64 17.09 -21.64
CA ILE A 125 -0.45 16.16 -20.52
C ILE A 125 0.94 15.55 -20.64
N GLN A 126 1.78 15.73 -19.62
CA GLN A 126 3.12 15.16 -19.59
C GLN A 126 3.34 14.39 -18.30
N PHE A 127 3.85 13.17 -18.43
CA PHE A 127 4.26 12.33 -17.30
C PHE A 127 5.76 12.36 -17.12
N TYR A 128 6.22 12.35 -15.87
CA TYR A 128 7.63 12.42 -15.50
C TYR A 128 7.96 11.35 -14.46
N SER A 129 9.15 10.77 -14.57
CA SER A 129 9.72 9.87 -13.57
C SER A 129 10.40 10.62 -12.43
N SER A 130 10.90 11.82 -12.72
CA SER A 130 11.41 12.77 -11.74
C SER A 130 11.08 14.20 -12.17
N TYR A 131 10.67 15.03 -11.20
CA TYR A 131 10.37 16.44 -11.42
C TYR A 131 10.91 17.26 -10.24
N GLN A 132 11.94 18.07 -10.48
CA GLN A 132 12.44 19.05 -9.51
C GLN A 132 11.85 20.42 -9.82
N ASP A 133 11.95 20.82 -11.09
CA ASP A 133 11.38 22.05 -11.62
C ASP A 133 11.08 21.93 -13.13
N ARG A 134 10.68 23.04 -13.76
CA ARG A 134 10.36 23.10 -15.19
C ARG A 134 11.53 22.79 -16.13
N ILE A 135 12.77 22.86 -15.66
CA ILE A 135 14.01 22.69 -16.42
C ILE A 135 14.65 21.33 -16.10
N ALA A 136 14.69 20.97 -14.82
CA ALA A 136 15.22 19.72 -14.30
C ALA A 136 14.10 18.70 -14.08
N ASN A 137 13.73 17.99 -15.14
CA ASN A 137 12.76 16.90 -15.13
C ASN A 137 13.14 15.80 -16.13
N THR A 138 12.62 14.59 -15.92
CA THR A 138 12.82 13.44 -16.80
C THR A 138 11.47 12.85 -17.18
N ALA A 139 11.17 12.76 -18.47
CA ALA A 139 9.92 12.17 -18.95
C ALA A 139 9.86 10.67 -18.61
N ALA A 140 8.69 10.19 -18.19
CA ALA A 140 8.44 8.76 -17.98
C ALA A 140 8.19 8.06 -19.33
N GLY A 141 8.78 6.89 -19.54
CA GLY A 141 8.57 6.07 -20.74
C GLY A 141 7.53 4.96 -20.54
N THR A 142 7.33 4.53 -19.30
CA THR A 142 6.45 3.41 -18.94
C THR A 142 5.51 3.77 -17.79
N ASP A 143 4.42 2.98 -17.64
CA ASP A 143 3.41 3.20 -16.58
C ASP A 143 4.02 3.12 -15.18
N GLY A 144 4.95 2.19 -14.96
CA GLY A 144 5.65 2.03 -13.68
C GLY A 144 6.66 3.14 -13.35
N GLU A 145 7.07 3.93 -14.33
CA GLU A 145 7.99 5.06 -14.12
C GLU A 145 7.26 6.39 -13.88
N ALA A 146 5.95 6.48 -14.15
CA ALA A 146 5.23 7.74 -14.12
C ALA A 146 4.83 8.14 -12.70
N ASN A 147 5.63 8.98 -12.05
CA ASN A 147 5.42 9.44 -10.67
C ASN A 147 4.74 10.81 -10.59
N VAL A 148 4.97 11.66 -11.58
CA VAL A 148 4.51 13.06 -11.60
C VAL A 148 3.77 13.32 -12.91
N VAL A 149 2.67 14.06 -12.84
CA VAL A 149 1.92 14.50 -14.02
C VAL A 149 1.83 16.02 -14.05
N SER A 150 2.03 16.58 -15.24
CA SER A 150 1.72 17.96 -15.53
C SER A 150 0.56 18.04 -16.51
N ILE A 151 -0.42 18.85 -16.15
CA ILE A 151 -1.62 19.10 -16.95
C ILE A 151 -1.66 20.58 -17.32
N GLN A 152 -1.79 20.85 -18.61
CA GLN A 152 -2.14 22.16 -19.16
C GLN A 152 -3.53 22.07 -19.78
N VAL A 153 -4.43 22.97 -19.38
CA VAL A 153 -5.81 23.04 -19.92
C VAL A 153 -5.85 23.77 -21.27
N ASP A 154 -6.93 23.57 -22.02
CA ASP A 154 -7.16 24.27 -23.29
C ASP A 154 -7.20 25.79 -23.08
N ALA A 155 -6.62 26.56 -24.01
CA ALA A 155 -6.55 28.01 -23.89
C ALA A 155 -7.94 28.66 -24.05
N ARG A 156 -8.19 29.75 -23.32
CA ARG A 156 -9.43 30.53 -23.37
C ARG A 156 -9.17 31.98 -23.72
N THR A 157 -10.05 32.56 -24.54
CA THR A 157 -9.95 33.96 -24.98
C THR A 157 -11.02 34.81 -24.32
N ALA A 158 -10.62 35.96 -23.81
CA ALA A 158 -11.50 37.06 -23.41
C ALA A 158 -11.39 38.18 -24.45
N GLN A 159 -12.45 38.43 -25.20
CA GLN A 159 -12.59 39.66 -25.99
C GLN A 159 -12.99 40.80 -25.07
N TYR A 160 -12.26 41.89 -25.18
CA TYR A 160 -12.40 43.06 -24.33
C TYR A 160 -13.62 43.89 -24.67
N ALA A 161 -14.30 44.41 -23.65
CA ALA A 161 -15.52 45.18 -23.82
C ALA A 161 -15.26 46.68 -24.04
N PHE A 162 -14.22 47.23 -23.42
CA PHE A 162 -14.01 48.68 -23.36
C PHE A 162 -12.62 49.14 -23.82
N THR A 163 -11.61 48.27 -23.78
CA THR A 163 -10.28 48.56 -24.31
C THR A 163 -10.09 48.49 -25.84
N PRO A 164 -11.06 48.04 -26.68
CA PRO A 164 -10.94 48.23 -28.14
C PRO A 164 -10.83 49.70 -28.55
N ILE A 165 -11.33 50.62 -27.72
CA ILE A 165 -11.22 52.08 -27.91
C ILE A 165 -9.75 52.54 -27.89
N VAL A 166 -8.86 51.79 -27.23
CA VAL A 166 -7.41 52.05 -27.14
C VAL A 166 -6.56 51.00 -27.87
N GLY A 167 -7.17 50.17 -28.74
CA GLY A 167 -6.45 49.24 -29.62
C GLY A 167 -6.13 47.86 -29.03
N ALA A 168 -6.55 47.56 -27.81
CA ALA A 168 -6.48 46.21 -27.24
C ALA A 168 -7.82 45.50 -27.47
N ILE A 169 -7.82 44.33 -28.10
CA ILE A 169 -9.08 43.71 -28.59
C ILE A 169 -9.37 42.36 -27.90
N ARG A 170 -8.34 41.63 -27.47
CA ARG A 170 -8.47 40.30 -26.85
C ARG A 170 -7.24 39.90 -26.06
N ALA A 171 -7.40 38.97 -25.13
CA ALA A 171 -6.32 38.18 -24.53
C ALA A 171 -6.68 36.69 -24.50
N THR A 172 -5.67 35.86 -24.67
CA THR A 172 -5.78 34.40 -24.58
C THR A 172 -4.90 33.92 -23.42
N LEU A 173 -5.45 33.11 -22.53
CA LEU A 173 -4.75 32.55 -21.38
C LEU A 173 -4.92 31.03 -21.35
N SER A 174 -3.96 30.34 -20.74
CA SER A 174 -4.02 28.91 -20.42
C SER A 174 -3.37 28.72 -19.07
N ALA A 175 -3.83 27.75 -18.28
CA ALA A 175 -3.21 27.40 -17.02
C ALA A 175 -2.57 26.02 -17.06
N ARG A 176 -1.57 25.82 -16.20
CA ARG A 176 -0.83 24.58 -16.05
C ARG A 176 -0.64 24.30 -14.57
N ALA A 177 -0.78 23.03 -14.20
CA ALA A 177 -0.52 22.53 -12.86
C ALA A 177 0.33 21.27 -12.93
N VAL A 178 1.05 20.99 -11.85
CA VAL A 178 1.87 19.78 -11.68
C VAL A 178 1.48 19.11 -10.37
N ALA A 179 1.19 17.81 -10.42
CA ALA A 179 0.80 17.04 -9.27
C ALA A 179 1.55 15.71 -9.22
N SER A 180 1.70 15.20 -8.00
CA SER A 180 2.28 13.88 -7.70
C SER A 180 1.42 13.16 -6.69
N LEU A 181 1.58 11.84 -6.62
CA LEU A 181 0.97 11.01 -5.60
C LEU A 181 1.94 10.81 -4.44
N GLY A 182 1.55 11.21 -3.23
CA GLY A 182 2.29 10.87 -2.01
C GLY A 182 1.67 9.65 -1.37
N SER A 183 2.47 8.63 -1.07
CA SER A 183 1.99 7.44 -0.36
C SER A 183 2.49 7.42 1.09
N SER A 184 1.61 7.06 2.00
CA SER A 184 1.93 6.84 3.41
C SER A 184 1.34 5.53 3.87
N ILE A 185 2.02 4.86 4.78
CA ILE A 185 1.55 3.60 5.34
C ILE A 185 1.14 3.79 6.79
N CYS A 186 -0.07 3.32 7.08
CA CYS A 186 -0.72 3.49 8.36
C CYS A 186 -0.87 2.13 9.03
N LYS A 187 -0.55 2.05 10.33
CA LYS A 187 -0.85 0.89 11.16
C LYS A 187 -0.33 -0.45 10.62
N VAL A 188 0.80 -0.49 9.93
CA VAL A 188 1.47 -1.78 9.62
C VAL A 188 2.54 -2.12 10.65
N PRO A 189 2.69 -3.42 10.95
CA PRO A 189 3.91 -3.95 11.52
C PRO A 189 5.15 -3.48 10.73
N PRO A 190 6.20 -2.96 11.38
CA PRO A 190 7.40 -2.49 10.72
C PRO A 190 8.32 -3.65 10.30
N VAL A 191 7.80 -4.59 9.50
CA VAL A 191 8.51 -5.81 9.08
C VAL A 191 8.81 -5.72 7.59
N PHE A 192 10.03 -6.08 7.20
CA PHE A 192 10.39 -6.28 5.81
C PHE A 192 11.05 -7.63 5.59
N MET A 193 11.00 -8.14 4.37
CA MET A 193 11.80 -9.26 3.90
C MET A 193 12.67 -8.84 2.72
N CYS A 194 13.90 -9.36 2.67
CA CYS A 194 14.70 -9.27 1.47
C CYS A 194 14.11 -10.18 0.40
N ASN A 195 13.94 -9.64 -0.81
CA ASN A 195 13.37 -10.38 -1.93
C ASN A 195 14.14 -11.70 -2.14
N PRO A 196 13.49 -12.88 -1.96
CA PRO A 196 14.16 -14.16 -2.12
C PRO A 196 14.69 -14.40 -3.54
N PHE A 197 14.07 -13.78 -4.57
CA PHE A 197 14.51 -13.91 -5.96
C PHE A 197 15.84 -13.21 -6.25
N GLU A 198 16.27 -12.27 -5.40
CA GLU A 198 17.60 -11.68 -5.49
C GLU A 198 18.73 -12.67 -5.21
N LYS A 199 18.40 -13.85 -4.69
CA LYS A 199 19.38 -14.93 -4.61
C LYS A 199 19.88 -15.33 -5.99
N ASP A 200 18.99 -15.36 -6.98
CA ASP A 200 19.28 -15.80 -8.35
C ASP A 200 19.53 -14.61 -9.28
N THR A 201 18.77 -13.51 -9.15
CA THR A 201 18.87 -12.31 -10.02
C THR A 201 18.77 -11.03 -9.20
N VAL A 202 19.85 -10.24 -9.12
CA VAL A 202 19.85 -8.94 -8.42
C VAL A 202 18.81 -8.01 -9.01
N GLY A 203 18.02 -7.34 -8.17
CA GLY A 203 16.94 -6.45 -8.65
C GLY A 203 15.76 -7.19 -9.28
N ALA A 204 15.59 -8.49 -9.03
CA ALA A 204 14.43 -9.24 -9.48
C ALA A 204 13.12 -8.59 -9.01
N ASP A 205 12.06 -8.72 -9.82
CA ASP A 205 10.71 -8.42 -9.37
C ASP A 205 10.23 -9.46 -8.34
N PHE A 206 9.19 -9.11 -7.58
CA PHE A 206 8.48 -10.00 -6.69
C PHE A 206 6.99 -9.98 -7.03
N ASN A 207 6.48 -11.06 -7.63
CA ASN A 207 5.05 -11.18 -7.94
C ASN A 207 4.36 -12.00 -6.84
N ALA A 208 3.75 -11.32 -5.86
CA ALA A 208 3.15 -12.02 -4.72
C ALA A 208 1.87 -12.76 -5.12
N ASN A 209 1.14 -12.24 -6.12
CA ASN A 209 -0.08 -12.87 -6.62
C ASN A 209 0.20 -14.24 -7.27
N ALA A 210 1.34 -14.39 -7.95
CA ALA A 210 1.82 -15.67 -8.47
C ALA A 210 2.26 -16.66 -7.38
N LEU A 211 2.56 -16.16 -6.18
CA LEU A 211 3.01 -16.94 -5.02
C LEU A 211 1.89 -17.22 -4.02
N LYS A 212 0.62 -16.90 -4.32
CA LYS A 212 -0.50 -17.15 -3.42
C LYS A 212 -0.54 -18.61 -2.95
N GLY A 213 -0.53 -18.82 -1.63
CA GLY A 213 -0.51 -20.14 -1.00
C GLY A 213 0.87 -20.79 -0.86
N PHE A 214 1.93 -20.18 -1.41
CA PHE A 214 3.31 -20.66 -1.23
C PHE A 214 3.80 -20.28 0.16
N GLY A 215 4.48 -21.20 0.82
CA GLY A 215 5.13 -20.91 2.09
C GLY A 215 6.52 -20.29 1.92
N LEU A 216 6.85 -19.31 2.75
CA LEU A 216 8.16 -18.66 2.82
C LEU A 216 8.82 -19.01 4.15
N LYS A 217 10.08 -19.44 4.08
CA LYS A 217 10.94 -19.65 5.24
C LYS A 217 11.75 -18.37 5.49
N LEU A 218 11.36 -17.60 6.52
CA LEU A 218 12.02 -16.35 6.88
C LEU A 218 12.96 -16.58 8.06
N LEU A 219 14.25 -16.33 7.85
CA LEU A 219 15.28 -16.49 8.88
C LEU A 219 15.66 -15.13 9.47
N SER A 220 15.97 -15.13 10.78
CA SER A 220 16.56 -13.96 11.45
C SER A 220 18.08 -14.07 11.54
N GLY A 221 18.78 -12.93 11.58
CA GLY A 221 20.22 -12.85 11.89
C GLY A 221 21.11 -12.19 10.82
N ALA A 222 20.71 -12.21 9.55
CA ALA A 222 21.40 -11.50 8.46
C ALA A 222 20.37 -10.81 7.55
N PRO A 223 19.80 -9.67 7.97
CA PRO A 223 18.61 -9.08 7.33
C PRO A 223 18.91 -8.41 5.98
N ASP A 224 20.12 -8.55 5.45
CA ASP A 224 20.58 -8.11 4.13
C ASP A 224 20.63 -9.26 3.10
N VAL A 225 20.42 -10.49 3.55
CA VAL A 225 20.46 -11.69 2.70
C VAL A 225 19.06 -11.99 2.14
N PRO A 226 18.93 -12.32 0.84
CA PRO A 226 17.65 -12.74 0.24
C PRO A 226 16.92 -13.81 1.07
N GLY A 227 15.63 -13.58 1.33
CA GLY A 227 14.76 -14.44 2.13
C GLY A 227 14.85 -14.25 3.65
N ASN A 228 15.81 -13.48 4.15
CA ASN A 228 15.82 -13.08 5.55
C ASN A 228 14.90 -11.89 5.76
N PHE A 229 14.47 -11.71 6.99
CA PHE A 229 13.60 -10.61 7.37
C PHE A 229 14.24 -9.71 8.42
N GLY A 230 13.76 -8.48 8.49
CA GLY A 230 14.20 -7.48 9.46
C GLY A 230 13.11 -6.47 9.75
N PHE A 231 13.52 -5.36 10.38
CA PHE A 231 12.60 -4.32 10.81
C PHE A 231 12.91 -2.97 10.20
N LEU A 232 11.81 -2.28 9.92
CA LEU A 232 11.75 -0.94 9.40
C LEU A 232 11.85 0.07 10.57
N ASP A 233 12.75 1.05 10.47
CA ASP A 233 12.80 2.21 11.35
C ASP A 233 11.72 3.22 10.96
N THR A 234 10.55 3.04 11.54
CA THR A 234 9.39 3.88 11.30
C THR A 234 9.45 5.25 11.98
N GLY A 235 10.53 5.58 12.71
CA GLY A 235 10.66 6.87 13.41
C GLY A 235 9.61 7.07 14.52
N PHE A 236 8.97 5.99 14.96
CA PHE A 236 7.92 6.03 15.97
C PHE A 236 8.50 6.17 17.38
N GLY A 237 8.21 7.31 18.03
CA GLY A 237 8.77 7.66 19.35
C GLY A 237 10.09 8.42 19.25
N SER A 238 10.55 8.98 20.38
CA SER A 238 11.73 9.84 20.44
C SER A 238 12.99 9.10 19.95
N ASN A 239 13.30 9.25 18.67
CA ASN A 239 14.63 9.12 18.08
C ASN A 239 15.46 7.97 18.68
N THR A 240 14.90 6.76 18.64
CA THR A 240 15.54 5.43 18.63
C THR A 240 14.45 4.39 18.90
N ASN A 241 14.13 3.53 17.92
CA ASN A 241 13.34 2.32 18.17
C ASN A 241 14.13 1.37 19.09
N SER A 242 14.03 1.63 20.39
CA SER A 242 14.45 0.73 21.45
C SER A 242 13.58 -0.53 21.38
N THR A 243 14.13 -1.68 21.78
CA THR A 243 13.43 -2.99 21.84
C THR A 243 11.96 -2.92 22.34
N PRO A 244 11.61 -2.06 23.32
CA PRO A 244 10.22 -1.86 23.74
C PRO A 244 9.27 -1.29 22.68
N GLU A 245 9.70 -0.39 21.80
CA GLU A 245 8.82 0.19 20.76
C GLU A 245 8.51 -0.81 19.65
N LEU A 246 9.50 -1.64 19.26
CA LEU A 246 9.26 -2.74 18.33
C LEU A 246 8.30 -3.78 18.92
N ALA A 247 8.43 -4.07 20.22
CA ALA A 247 7.49 -4.94 20.94
C ALA A 247 6.06 -4.38 20.92
N LYS A 248 5.89 -3.05 21.03
CA LYS A 248 4.57 -2.41 20.96
C LYS A 248 4.00 -2.51 19.55
N ALA A 249 4.79 -2.12 18.54
CA ALA A 249 4.38 -2.15 17.14
C ALA A 249 3.94 -3.54 16.65
N LEU A 250 4.59 -4.59 17.15
CA LEU A 250 4.28 -5.98 16.77
C LEU A 250 3.31 -6.67 17.72
N GLY A 251 3.33 -6.30 19.00
CA GLY A 251 2.61 -6.99 20.05
C GLY A 251 1.18 -6.47 20.25
N TRP A 252 0.97 -5.15 20.17
CA TRP A 252 -0.31 -4.55 20.50
C TRP A 252 -1.42 -4.93 19.51
N ASP A 253 -2.66 -5.03 20.01
CA ASP A 253 -3.85 -5.27 19.19
C ASP A 253 -4.18 -4.04 18.35
N GLU A 254 -4.04 -2.85 18.95
CA GLU A 254 -4.12 -1.58 18.26
C GLU A 254 -2.73 -0.96 18.15
N ILE A 255 -2.25 -0.81 16.92
CA ILE A 255 -0.96 -0.18 16.65
C ILE A 255 -1.11 1.33 16.94
N PRO A 256 -0.35 1.89 17.89
CA PRO A 256 -0.58 3.24 18.41
C PRO A 256 0.05 4.35 17.54
N TYR A 257 0.53 4.00 16.36
CA TYR A 257 1.37 4.86 15.54
C TYR A 257 0.62 5.42 14.33
N ASP A 258 0.89 6.69 14.04
CA ASP A 258 0.37 7.42 12.88
C ASP A 258 1.02 6.94 11.57
N CYS A 259 0.48 7.39 10.44
CA CYS A 259 0.98 7.03 9.13
C CYS A 259 2.41 7.56 8.90
N ALA A 260 3.31 6.70 8.42
CA ALA A 260 4.67 7.07 8.03
C ALA A 260 4.79 7.11 6.48
N PRO A 261 5.55 8.03 5.88
CA PRO A 261 5.80 8.04 4.44
C PRO A 261 6.54 6.77 4.02
N VAL A 262 6.18 6.20 2.86
CA VAL A 262 6.69 4.89 2.39
C VAL A 262 8.16 4.96 1.95
N ASP A 263 8.61 6.15 1.55
CA ASP A 263 9.73 6.23 0.63
C ASP A 263 11.08 5.82 1.20
N LEU A 264 11.25 5.82 2.52
CA LEU A 264 12.59 5.86 3.07
C LEU A 264 12.63 5.41 4.53
N VAL A 265 12.75 4.10 4.72
CA VAL A 265 12.84 3.51 6.06
C VAL A 265 14.24 2.94 6.31
N GLY A 266 14.84 3.22 7.47
CA GLY A 266 16.11 2.61 7.88
C GLY A 266 15.91 1.14 8.29
N LEU A 267 16.92 0.29 8.12
CA LEU A 267 16.86 -1.11 8.57
C LEU A 267 17.64 -1.28 9.88
N LYS A 268 17.12 -2.05 10.84
CA LYS A 268 17.85 -2.39 12.08
C LYS A 268 17.94 -3.90 12.32
N PRO A 269 19.14 -4.50 12.20
CA PRO A 269 19.41 -5.87 12.66
C PRO A 269 19.42 -5.93 14.21
N GLY A 270 18.93 -7.03 14.80
CA GLY A 270 19.36 -7.41 16.16
C GLY A 270 18.31 -7.44 17.28
N GLN A 271 17.01 -7.31 17.02
CA GLN A 271 15.95 -7.35 18.05
C GLN A 271 15.12 -8.64 18.02
N ARG A 272 15.80 -9.76 17.80
CA ARG A 272 15.25 -11.07 17.48
C ARG A 272 14.20 -11.59 18.48
N ASP A 273 14.57 -11.68 19.75
CA ASP A 273 13.79 -12.42 20.73
C ASP A 273 12.44 -11.74 21.01
N VAL A 274 12.42 -10.41 21.04
CA VAL A 274 11.20 -9.63 21.28
C VAL A 274 10.18 -9.78 20.14
N VAL A 275 10.66 -9.92 18.91
CA VAL A 275 9.78 -10.11 17.75
C VAL A 275 9.16 -11.49 17.76
N PHE A 276 9.96 -12.53 17.98
CA PHE A 276 9.43 -13.88 18.07
C PHE A 276 8.46 -14.04 19.23
N ASN A 277 8.74 -13.40 20.36
CA ASN A 277 7.80 -13.31 21.48
C ASN A 277 6.49 -12.62 21.05
N ALA A 278 6.56 -11.48 20.36
CA ALA A 278 5.39 -10.77 19.85
C ALA A 278 4.59 -11.62 18.84
N PHE A 279 5.23 -12.31 17.91
CA PHE A 279 4.56 -13.25 17.00
C PHE A 279 3.93 -14.43 17.75
N ASN A 280 4.62 -14.98 18.75
CA ASN A 280 4.13 -16.08 19.56
C ASN A 280 2.91 -15.71 20.41
N THR A 281 2.72 -14.43 20.79
CA THR A 281 1.48 -13.99 21.47
C THR A 281 0.23 -14.25 20.61
N ARG A 282 0.34 -14.17 19.28
CA ARG A 282 -0.76 -14.48 18.33
C ARG A 282 -1.17 -15.96 18.39
N PHE A 283 -0.25 -16.81 18.84
CA PHE A 283 -0.46 -18.24 19.07
C PHE A 283 -0.82 -18.56 20.52
N ASP A 284 -1.11 -17.56 21.38
CA ASP A 284 -1.40 -17.74 22.80
C ASP A 284 -0.21 -18.32 23.59
N ILE A 285 1.01 -17.94 23.19
CA ILE A 285 2.27 -18.33 23.84
C ILE A 285 2.95 -17.07 24.40
N ASN A 286 3.20 -17.08 25.71
CA ASN A 286 3.76 -15.98 26.48
C ASN A 286 5.18 -16.32 26.97
N THR A 287 6.16 -15.44 26.82
CA THR A 287 7.53 -15.74 27.27
C THR A 287 7.61 -15.87 28.79
N ASN A 288 8.19 -16.96 29.29
CA ASN A 288 8.26 -17.28 30.72
C ASN A 288 6.90 -17.25 31.44
N GLY A 289 5.81 -17.44 30.69
CA GLY A 289 4.42 -17.44 31.17
C GLY A 289 3.90 -16.13 31.80
N ALA A 290 4.73 -15.09 31.88
CA ALA A 290 4.29 -13.74 32.20
C ALA A 290 3.76 -13.02 30.94
N ASN A 291 2.81 -12.10 31.12
CA ASN A 291 2.33 -11.27 30.01
C ASN A 291 3.50 -10.42 29.49
N THR A 292 4.03 -10.76 28.30
CA THR A 292 5.10 -10.02 27.62
C THR A 292 4.60 -8.78 26.90
N CYS A 293 3.31 -8.44 27.05
CA CYS A 293 2.76 -7.25 26.45
C CYS A 293 3.39 -5.99 27.04
N PRO A 294 3.96 -5.10 26.21
CA PRO A 294 4.47 -3.83 26.69
C PRO A 294 3.36 -3.00 27.35
N SER A 295 3.71 -2.27 28.41
CA SER A 295 2.80 -1.40 29.13
C SER A 295 2.17 -0.35 28.21
N GLY A 296 0.86 -0.13 28.32
CA GLY A 296 0.12 0.89 27.57
C GLY A 296 -0.81 0.35 26.48
N GLY A 297 -0.80 -0.96 26.22
CA GLY A 297 -1.71 -1.62 25.28
C GLY A 297 -2.02 -3.07 25.68
N THR A 298 -2.80 -3.75 24.83
CA THR A 298 -3.17 -5.16 24.97
C THR A 298 -2.53 -5.99 23.87
N CYS A 299 -2.14 -7.22 24.17
CA CYS A 299 -1.54 -8.15 23.22
C CYS A 299 -2.35 -9.44 23.24
N GLY A 300 -3.51 -9.39 22.60
CA GLY A 300 -4.41 -10.53 22.45
C GLY A 300 -3.84 -11.61 21.56
N ALA A 301 -4.27 -12.84 21.79
CA ALA A 301 -4.07 -13.93 20.85
C ALA A 301 -5.04 -13.81 19.66
N ALA A 302 -4.74 -14.49 18.56
CA ALA A 302 -5.68 -14.61 17.45
C ALA A 302 -6.90 -15.45 17.86
N ASP A 303 -8.05 -15.27 17.21
CA ASP A 303 -9.23 -16.11 17.46
C ASP A 303 -8.95 -17.59 17.16
N ASN A 304 -8.20 -17.86 16.08
CA ASN A 304 -7.69 -19.18 15.74
C ASN A 304 -6.20 -19.28 16.11
N THR A 305 -5.94 -19.96 17.23
CA THR A 305 -4.58 -20.18 17.76
C THR A 305 -4.04 -21.56 17.42
N ARG A 306 -4.68 -22.28 16.48
CA ARG A 306 -4.28 -23.64 16.10
C ARG A 306 -2.79 -23.71 15.80
N LYS A 307 -2.14 -24.70 16.42
CA LYS A 307 -0.70 -24.94 16.44
C LYS A 307 -0.45 -26.40 16.73
N ASP A 308 0.78 -26.85 16.47
CA ASP A 308 1.23 -28.21 16.70
C ASP A 308 1.79 -28.43 18.13
N LEU A 309 1.35 -27.61 19.08
CA LEU A 309 1.77 -27.66 20.48
C LEU A 309 0.60 -28.06 21.39
N ILE A 310 0.93 -28.82 22.42
CA ILE A 310 0.01 -29.22 23.48
C ILE A 310 0.32 -28.43 24.75
N LYS A 311 -0.70 -28.19 25.55
CA LYS A 311 -0.56 -27.64 26.90
C LYS A 311 -0.73 -28.78 27.90
N LYS A 312 0.22 -28.90 28.84
CA LYS A 312 0.16 -29.93 29.87
C LYS A 312 -0.92 -29.68 30.92
N LYS A 313 -1.63 -30.74 31.35
CA LYS A 313 -2.77 -30.63 32.29
C LYS A 313 -2.38 -30.19 33.71
N PRO A 314 -3.37 -29.65 34.45
CA PRO A 314 -3.60 -28.22 34.53
C PRO A 314 -2.54 -27.58 35.42
N ASN A 315 -1.43 -27.16 34.82
CA ASN A 315 -0.57 -26.23 35.54
C ASN A 315 -1.23 -24.85 35.48
N ASN A 316 -1.65 -24.35 36.64
CA ASN A 316 -2.01 -22.93 36.85
C ASN A 316 -0.81 -22.12 37.35
N GLY A 317 0.40 -22.69 37.28
CA GLY A 317 1.63 -21.99 37.65
C GLY A 317 1.91 -20.85 36.68
N SER A 318 2.72 -19.89 37.12
CA SER A 318 3.05 -18.68 36.34
C SER A 318 3.66 -18.96 34.96
N ASN A 319 4.17 -20.17 34.71
CA ASN A 319 4.78 -20.59 33.43
C ASN A 319 3.83 -21.36 32.50
N ALA A 320 2.56 -21.56 32.88
CA ALA A 320 1.60 -22.41 32.16
C ALA A 320 1.34 -22.01 30.71
N CYS A 321 1.63 -20.75 30.40
CA CYS A 321 1.40 -20.13 29.10
C CYS A 321 2.70 -19.88 28.33
N GLY A 322 3.84 -20.26 28.89
CA GLY A 322 5.12 -20.20 28.19
C GLY A 322 5.55 -21.53 27.60
N VAL A 323 6.68 -21.51 26.92
CA VAL A 323 7.30 -22.71 26.34
C VAL A 323 8.03 -23.48 27.44
N GLY A 324 7.88 -24.81 27.46
CA GLY A 324 8.65 -25.69 28.32
C GLY A 324 7.78 -26.67 29.12
N GLY A 325 8.42 -27.45 30.00
CA GLY A 325 7.78 -28.60 30.67
C GLY A 325 6.57 -28.29 31.54
N GLN A 326 6.29 -27.01 31.83
CA GLN A 326 5.13 -26.55 32.61
C GLN A 326 4.06 -25.85 31.75
N GLY A 327 4.32 -25.57 30.47
CA GLY A 327 3.42 -24.87 29.57
C GLY A 327 3.26 -25.57 28.22
N TRP A 328 3.47 -24.84 27.13
CA TRP A 328 3.39 -25.35 25.76
C TRP A 328 4.61 -26.21 25.42
N THR A 329 4.35 -27.43 24.93
CA THR A 329 5.38 -28.35 24.43
C THR A 329 4.97 -28.96 23.09
N GLU A 330 5.95 -29.38 22.30
CA GLU A 330 5.67 -30.20 21.11
C GLU A 330 4.97 -31.50 21.54
N THR A 331 4.02 -31.96 20.74
CA THR A 331 3.32 -33.24 20.99
C THR A 331 4.29 -34.43 20.95
N PRO A 332 4.08 -35.50 21.75
CA PRO A 332 4.90 -36.71 21.68
C PRO A 332 4.92 -37.38 20.29
N THR A 333 3.86 -37.21 19.51
CA THR A 333 3.73 -37.74 18.16
C THR A 333 3.58 -36.60 17.13
N PRO A 334 4.64 -35.83 16.87
CA PRO A 334 4.52 -34.65 16.04
C PRO A 334 4.49 -35.01 14.56
N TYR A 335 3.96 -34.09 13.75
CA TYR A 335 3.97 -34.23 12.30
C TYR A 335 5.41 -34.29 11.78
N ARG A 336 5.75 -35.43 11.14
CA ARG A 336 7.09 -35.73 10.61
C ARG A 336 6.97 -36.45 9.26
N PRO A 337 6.69 -35.72 8.17
CA PRO A 337 6.60 -36.32 6.85
C PRO A 337 7.97 -36.82 6.41
N THR A 338 7.98 -37.95 5.72
CA THR A 338 9.18 -38.53 5.11
C THR A 338 9.28 -38.23 3.61
N SER A 339 8.21 -37.69 3.02
CA SER A 339 8.13 -37.33 1.62
C SER A 339 7.82 -35.84 1.44
N ALA A 340 8.48 -35.24 0.45
CA ALA A 340 8.26 -33.85 0.05
C ALA A 340 7.04 -33.67 -0.88
N THR A 341 6.45 -34.78 -1.33
CA THR A 341 5.40 -34.79 -2.38
C THR A 341 4.25 -35.74 -2.11
N VAL A 342 4.40 -36.69 -1.19
CA VAL A 342 3.39 -37.72 -0.89
C VAL A 342 2.81 -37.48 0.51
N PRO A 343 1.52 -37.12 0.62
CA PRO A 343 0.81 -36.99 1.90
C PRO A 343 0.96 -38.21 2.81
N LEU A 344 0.89 -37.99 4.13
CA LEU A 344 0.85 -39.09 5.10
C LEU A 344 -0.45 -39.89 4.96
N THR A 345 -0.31 -41.20 4.83
CA THR A 345 -1.43 -42.15 4.77
C THR A 345 -1.58 -43.01 6.02
N THR A 346 -0.57 -43.01 6.89
CA THR A 346 -0.47 -43.80 8.14
C THR A 346 0.40 -43.05 9.14
N ASN A 347 0.38 -43.42 10.42
CA ASN A 347 1.18 -42.78 11.48
C ASN A 347 0.89 -41.27 11.59
N TYR A 348 -0.40 -40.92 11.53
CA TYR A 348 -0.86 -39.55 11.72
C TYR A 348 -0.43 -39.01 13.10
N PRO A 349 -0.07 -37.72 13.19
CA PRO A 349 0.21 -37.10 14.48
C PRO A 349 -1.08 -37.04 15.33
N GLU A 350 -0.94 -37.01 16.66
CA GLU A 350 -2.11 -36.88 17.55
C GLU A 350 -2.86 -35.55 17.37
N ILE A 351 -2.12 -34.49 17.04
CA ILE A 351 -2.63 -33.13 16.82
C ILE A 351 -1.81 -32.45 15.71
N MET A 352 -2.41 -31.51 14.99
CA MET A 352 -1.75 -30.89 13.84
C MET A 352 -2.10 -29.39 13.71
N GLY A 353 -1.05 -28.56 13.75
CA GLY A 353 -1.13 -27.18 13.27
C GLY A 353 -1.18 -27.12 11.74
N PHE A 354 -1.20 -25.93 11.16
CA PHE A 354 -1.00 -25.78 9.72
C PHE A 354 0.44 -26.22 9.38
N PRO A 355 0.65 -27.30 8.61
CA PRO A 355 2.00 -27.77 8.33
C PRO A 355 2.69 -26.84 7.33
N ARG A 356 4.02 -26.78 7.37
CA ARG A 356 4.82 -26.19 6.29
C ARG A 356 4.57 -26.89 4.95
N ASP A 357 5.06 -26.31 3.86
CA ASP A 357 5.04 -27.01 2.57
C ASP A 357 5.84 -28.30 2.77
N MET A 358 5.38 -29.40 2.18
CA MET A 358 5.96 -30.71 2.42
C MET A 358 7.46 -30.74 2.11
N CYS A 359 7.88 -30.00 1.08
CA CYS A 359 9.28 -29.85 0.76
C CYS A 359 10.09 -29.14 1.87
N HIS A 360 9.49 -28.26 2.68
CA HIS A 360 10.12 -27.65 3.86
C HIS A 360 9.96 -28.49 5.14
N ALA A 361 8.98 -29.39 5.20
CA ALA A 361 8.64 -30.13 6.42
C ALA A 361 9.45 -31.43 6.62
N VAL A 362 10.04 -31.98 5.55
CA VAL A 362 10.75 -33.28 5.60
C VAL A 362 12.01 -33.28 6.48
N SER A 363 12.72 -32.16 6.58
CA SER A 363 13.95 -31.99 7.37
C SER A 363 14.12 -30.54 7.82
N TYR A 364 15.20 -30.24 8.57
CA TYR A 364 15.50 -28.85 8.96
C TYR A 364 15.89 -27.99 7.75
N GLU A 365 16.69 -28.55 6.84
CA GLU A 365 17.11 -27.92 5.60
C GLU A 365 15.95 -27.80 4.60
N GLY A 366 15.07 -28.81 4.58
CA GLY A 366 14.06 -28.97 3.54
C GLY A 366 14.65 -29.54 2.24
N SER A 367 13.82 -29.53 1.20
CA SER A 367 14.09 -30.04 -0.15
C SER A 367 13.46 -29.16 -1.24
N CYS A 368 12.95 -27.98 -0.88
CA CYS A 368 12.42 -27.03 -1.86
C CYS A 368 13.57 -26.46 -2.69
N SER A 369 13.35 -26.26 -3.99
CA SER A 369 14.37 -25.78 -4.92
C SER A 369 14.29 -24.27 -5.19
N ALA A 370 13.09 -23.68 -5.10
CA ALA A 370 12.86 -22.29 -5.44
C ALA A 370 13.58 -21.33 -4.47
N ALA A 371 14.28 -20.34 -5.03
CA ALA A 371 15.16 -19.43 -4.30
C ALA A 371 16.11 -20.18 -3.34
N ASN A 372 16.61 -21.35 -3.78
CA ASN A 372 17.50 -22.23 -3.01
C ASN A 372 16.93 -22.54 -1.60
N GLY A 373 15.68 -23.02 -1.59
CA GLY A 373 15.00 -23.54 -0.41
C GLY A 373 14.34 -22.50 0.49
N LEU A 374 14.13 -21.27 0.00
CA LEU A 374 13.45 -20.20 0.74
C LEU A 374 11.94 -20.14 0.42
N ILE A 375 11.59 -20.47 -0.83
CA ILE A 375 10.21 -20.48 -1.31
C ILE A 375 9.77 -21.95 -1.42
N GLY A 376 8.59 -22.22 -0.89
CA GLY A 376 7.96 -23.52 -0.97
C GLY A 376 7.32 -23.78 -2.34
N ASN A 377 6.30 -24.62 -2.35
CA ASN A 377 5.63 -25.07 -3.57
C ASN A 377 4.10 -25.10 -3.44
N ALA A 378 3.55 -24.53 -2.36
CA ALA A 378 2.12 -24.55 -2.02
C ALA A 378 1.52 -25.96 -1.82
N LEU A 379 2.37 -27.00 -1.79
CA LEU A 379 1.97 -28.37 -1.48
C LEU A 379 2.16 -28.61 0.00
N TRP A 380 1.06 -28.56 0.74
CA TRP A 380 1.00 -28.90 2.15
C TRP A 380 0.11 -30.11 2.35
N ASP A 381 0.33 -30.85 3.43
CA ASP A 381 -0.34 -32.13 3.66
C ASP A 381 -1.78 -31.92 4.17
N ARG A 382 -2.66 -31.56 3.21
CA ARG A 382 -4.09 -31.32 3.42
C ARG A 382 -4.77 -32.57 3.95
N ASP A 383 -4.46 -33.73 3.37
CA ASP A 383 -5.09 -34.99 3.74
C ASP A 383 -4.76 -35.36 5.19
N ALA A 384 -3.51 -35.25 5.62
CA ALA A 384 -3.15 -35.46 7.02
C ALA A 384 -3.80 -34.41 7.94
N TYR A 385 -3.81 -33.14 7.53
CA TYR A 385 -4.42 -32.08 8.33
C TYR A 385 -5.91 -32.32 8.58
N PHE A 386 -6.69 -32.59 7.53
CA PHE A 386 -8.13 -32.83 7.67
C PHE A 386 -8.41 -34.17 8.34
N LYS A 387 -7.56 -35.18 8.14
CA LYS A 387 -7.69 -36.46 8.84
C LYS A 387 -7.49 -36.32 10.33
N VAL A 388 -6.46 -35.58 10.76
CA VAL A 388 -6.12 -35.37 12.17
C VAL A 388 -7.13 -34.46 12.85
N ASN A 389 -7.46 -33.32 12.23
CA ASN A 389 -8.27 -32.31 12.88
C ASN A 389 -9.78 -32.55 12.80
N TYR A 390 -10.24 -33.26 11.76
CA TYR A 390 -11.67 -33.44 11.47
C TYR A 390 -12.09 -34.91 11.28
N GLY A 391 -11.14 -35.84 11.23
CA GLY A 391 -11.41 -37.25 10.91
C GLY A 391 -11.74 -37.51 9.44
N TRP A 392 -11.68 -36.48 8.59
CA TRP A 392 -12.11 -36.51 7.20
C TRP A 392 -11.09 -37.17 6.29
N ASN A 393 -11.57 -37.82 5.22
CA ASN A 393 -10.73 -38.30 4.13
C ASN A 393 -10.68 -37.26 3.01
N HIS A 394 -9.86 -37.54 1.98
CA HIS A 394 -9.70 -36.68 0.82
C HIS A 394 -11.03 -36.22 0.20
N SER A 395 -11.91 -37.18 -0.12
CA SER A 395 -13.20 -36.87 -0.76
C SER A 395 -14.10 -35.98 0.10
N THR A 396 -14.08 -36.16 1.43
CA THR A 396 -14.95 -35.41 2.34
C THR A 396 -14.51 -33.96 2.43
N TRP A 397 -13.23 -33.68 2.69
CA TRP A 397 -12.79 -32.30 2.84
C TRP A 397 -12.79 -31.56 1.49
N VAL A 398 -12.47 -32.22 0.37
CA VAL A 398 -12.56 -31.59 -0.96
C VAL A 398 -14.00 -31.20 -1.28
N SER A 399 -14.98 -32.06 -0.93
CA SER A 399 -16.40 -31.74 -1.11
C SER A 399 -16.84 -30.57 -0.23
N GLU A 400 -16.33 -30.46 1.00
CA GLU A 400 -16.70 -29.39 1.94
C GLU A 400 -16.14 -28.03 1.52
N LEU A 401 -14.88 -27.98 1.08
CA LEU A 401 -14.18 -26.74 0.72
C LEU A 401 -14.35 -26.35 -0.76
N GLY A 402 -14.80 -27.27 -1.61
CA GLY A 402 -14.98 -27.05 -3.05
C GLY A 402 -13.67 -26.78 -3.82
N ASN A 403 -12.50 -26.95 -3.17
CA ASN A 403 -11.20 -26.66 -3.76
C ASN A 403 -10.12 -27.66 -3.26
N PRO A 404 -9.64 -28.59 -4.10
CA PRO A 404 -8.59 -29.54 -3.72
C PRO A 404 -7.20 -28.91 -3.54
N ASN A 405 -7.02 -27.65 -3.94
CA ASN A 405 -5.76 -26.91 -3.82
C ASN A 405 -5.86 -25.77 -2.80
N VAL A 406 -6.79 -25.86 -1.84
CA VAL A 406 -7.02 -24.81 -0.84
C VAL A 406 -5.72 -24.40 -0.11
N SER A 407 -5.52 -23.10 0.12
CA SER A 407 -4.36 -22.58 0.86
C SER A 407 -4.59 -22.71 2.38
N ARG A 408 -3.54 -22.58 3.19
CA ARG A 408 -3.72 -22.61 4.66
C ARG A 408 -4.54 -21.43 5.13
N TYR A 409 -4.32 -20.26 4.56
CA TYR A 409 -5.07 -19.05 4.90
C TYR A 409 -6.56 -19.22 4.59
N ALA A 410 -6.91 -19.81 3.44
CA ALA A 410 -8.32 -20.09 3.12
C ALA A 410 -8.95 -21.11 4.08
N VAL A 411 -8.21 -22.14 4.51
CA VAL A 411 -8.69 -23.05 5.57
C VAL A 411 -8.83 -22.32 6.89
N TYR A 412 -7.87 -21.47 7.26
CA TYR A 412 -7.91 -20.67 8.47
C TYR A 412 -9.14 -19.74 8.52
N GLU A 413 -9.46 -19.05 7.42
CA GLU A 413 -10.68 -18.23 7.31
C GLU A 413 -11.94 -19.08 7.37
N TRP A 414 -11.95 -20.24 6.72
CA TRP A 414 -13.04 -21.20 6.83
C TRP A 414 -13.24 -21.69 8.27
N GLU A 415 -12.17 -21.96 9.02
CA GLU A 415 -12.26 -22.33 10.43
C GLU A 415 -12.84 -21.19 11.29
N LEU A 416 -12.42 -19.94 11.03
CA LEU A 416 -12.91 -18.76 11.74
C LEU A 416 -14.40 -18.49 11.49
N ALA A 417 -14.88 -18.76 10.28
CA ALA A 417 -16.28 -18.53 9.91
C ALA A 417 -17.29 -19.37 10.73
N ASP A 418 -16.85 -20.49 11.33
CA ASP A 418 -17.65 -21.32 12.25
C ASP A 418 -16.78 -21.82 13.39
N LYS A 419 -16.21 -20.87 14.14
CA LYS A 419 -15.23 -21.14 15.20
C LYS A 419 -15.72 -22.11 16.27
N ASP A 420 -17.00 -22.06 16.64
CA ASP A 420 -17.56 -22.89 17.71
C ASP A 420 -17.59 -24.37 17.33
N ASN A 421 -17.74 -24.68 16.04
CA ASN A 421 -17.76 -26.06 15.55
C ASN A 421 -16.39 -26.53 15.05
N ARG A 422 -15.57 -25.63 14.48
CA ARG A 422 -14.32 -25.97 13.79
C ARG A 422 -13.07 -25.86 14.68
N LEU A 423 -13.07 -24.98 15.69
CA LEU A 423 -11.91 -24.72 16.55
C LEU A 423 -12.03 -25.39 17.92
N LYS A 424 -12.33 -26.68 17.94
CA LYS A 424 -12.43 -27.47 19.18
C LYS A 424 -11.06 -27.78 19.77
N SER A 425 -10.99 -27.85 21.10
CA SER A 425 -9.83 -28.42 21.79
C SER A 425 -9.78 -29.93 21.59
N GLN A 426 -8.57 -30.47 21.49
CA GLN A 426 -8.34 -31.89 21.25
C GLN A 426 -7.58 -32.46 22.45
N PRO A 427 -8.17 -33.42 23.20
CA PRO A 427 -7.46 -34.08 24.29
C PRO A 427 -6.35 -34.96 23.71
N VAL A 428 -5.18 -34.86 24.30
CA VAL A 428 -4.00 -35.69 24.03
C VAL A 428 -3.78 -36.58 25.26
N GLY A 429 -3.13 -37.74 25.07
CA GLY A 429 -2.87 -38.69 26.15
C GLY A 429 -2.22 -38.05 27.39
N ALA A 430 -2.29 -38.72 28.55
CA ALA A 430 -1.80 -38.22 29.84
C ALA A 430 -2.49 -36.93 30.34
N GLY A 431 -3.60 -36.54 29.71
CA GLY A 431 -4.42 -35.42 30.11
C GLY A 431 -4.03 -34.09 29.47
N ASP A 432 -2.99 -34.05 28.66
CA ASP A 432 -2.62 -32.84 27.93
C ASP A 432 -3.69 -32.51 26.87
N SER A 433 -3.72 -31.28 26.39
CA SER A 433 -4.68 -30.87 25.35
C SER A 433 -4.04 -29.91 24.34
N ALA A 434 -4.41 -30.06 23.07
CA ALA A 434 -4.21 -29.03 22.07
C ALA A 434 -5.41 -28.07 22.06
N TYR A 435 -5.12 -26.79 21.83
CA TYR A 435 -6.12 -25.74 21.79
C TYR A 435 -6.01 -24.96 20.49
N SER A 436 -7.16 -24.79 19.85
CA SER A 436 -7.32 -24.02 18.60
C SER A 436 -7.91 -22.63 18.85
N GLN A 437 -8.25 -22.32 20.11
CA GLN A 437 -8.70 -21.03 20.61
C GLN A 437 -7.83 -20.60 21.81
N PRO A 438 -7.74 -19.30 22.13
CA PRO A 438 -6.96 -18.82 23.28
C PRO A 438 -7.44 -19.42 24.61
N VAL A 439 -6.50 -19.80 25.47
CA VAL A 439 -6.73 -20.30 26.84
C VAL A 439 -5.83 -19.66 27.90
N CYS A 440 -4.80 -18.94 27.47
CA CYS A 440 -3.83 -18.30 28.34
C CYS A 440 -4.10 -16.81 28.48
N ASN A 441 -4.32 -16.13 27.37
CA ASN A 441 -4.75 -14.74 27.36
C ASN A 441 -6.28 -14.71 27.27
N GLY A 442 -6.96 -14.24 28.33
CA GLY A 442 -8.43 -14.08 28.38
C GLY A 442 -9.01 -13.02 27.44
N HIS A 443 -8.22 -12.62 26.45
CA HIS A 443 -8.53 -11.61 25.44
C HIS A 443 -8.16 -12.21 24.07
N ALA A 444 -9.14 -12.83 23.40
CA ALA A 444 -9.09 -12.86 21.95
C ALA A 444 -9.18 -11.40 21.49
N ALA A 445 -8.32 -10.97 20.57
CA ALA A 445 -8.37 -9.60 20.06
C ALA A 445 -9.79 -9.32 19.53
N THR A 446 -10.51 -8.39 20.16
CA THR A 446 -11.86 -8.04 19.76
C THR A 446 -11.79 -7.08 18.57
N GLY A 447 -11.61 -7.61 17.35
CA GLY A 447 -11.76 -6.84 16.13
C GLY A 447 -10.68 -7.05 15.07
N THR A 448 -11.01 -6.61 13.86
CA THR A 448 -10.12 -6.46 12.69
C THR A 448 -9.04 -5.41 12.96
N PRO A 449 -7.76 -5.60 12.59
CA PRO A 449 -7.21 -6.66 11.72
C PRO A 449 -7.10 -8.05 12.37
N ASP A 450 -7.15 -9.09 11.55
CA ASP A 450 -6.76 -10.43 11.99
C ASP A 450 -5.29 -10.45 12.44
N ARG A 451 -5.03 -10.96 13.66
CA ARG A 451 -3.70 -11.03 14.29
C ARG A 451 -2.71 -11.91 13.53
N ARG A 452 -3.15 -12.90 12.75
CA ARG A 452 -2.29 -13.78 11.93
C ARG A 452 -2.08 -13.31 10.49
N ARG A 453 -2.78 -12.26 10.04
CA ARG A 453 -2.47 -11.57 8.78
C ARG A 453 -1.47 -10.46 9.09
N ILE A 454 -0.31 -10.48 8.43
CA ILE A 454 0.77 -9.51 8.61
C ILE A 454 1.12 -8.93 7.25
N SER A 455 1.14 -7.62 7.15
CA SER A 455 1.68 -6.92 5.97
C SER A 455 3.17 -6.69 6.16
N MET A 456 3.97 -7.03 5.15
CA MET A 456 5.42 -6.84 5.16
C MET A 456 5.89 -6.18 3.87
N ALA A 457 6.92 -5.35 3.99
CA ALA A 457 7.59 -4.77 2.84
C ALA A 457 8.52 -5.80 2.20
N VAL A 458 8.57 -5.83 0.88
CA VAL A 458 9.58 -6.55 0.10
C VAL A 458 10.61 -5.56 -0.36
N VAL A 459 11.87 -5.82 -0.05
CA VAL A 459 13.00 -4.95 -0.42
C VAL A 459 13.99 -5.75 -1.26
N ASN A 460 14.41 -5.17 -2.38
CA ASN A 460 15.56 -5.68 -3.12
C ASN A 460 16.85 -5.29 -2.37
N CYS A 461 17.20 -6.09 -1.36
CA CYS A 461 18.34 -5.88 -0.48
C CYS A 461 19.69 -5.94 -1.20
N LYS A 462 19.86 -6.82 -2.20
CA LYS A 462 21.11 -6.89 -2.96
C LYS A 462 21.27 -5.68 -3.88
N SER A 463 20.21 -5.23 -4.55
CA SER A 463 20.29 -4.02 -5.38
C SER A 463 20.54 -2.76 -4.55
N GLN A 464 20.20 -2.78 -3.26
CA GLN A 464 20.36 -1.66 -2.32
C GLN A 464 21.40 -1.93 -1.22
N ALA A 465 22.36 -2.83 -1.46
CA ALA A 465 23.32 -3.28 -0.44
C ALA A 465 24.09 -2.12 0.22
N ASP A 466 24.50 -1.11 -0.55
CA ASP A 466 25.21 0.07 -0.04
C ASP A 466 24.35 0.88 0.94
N LYS A 467 23.04 0.99 0.66
CA LYS A 467 22.09 1.69 1.54
C LYS A 467 21.91 0.92 2.84
N ILE A 468 21.79 -0.40 2.76
CA ILE A 468 21.64 -1.27 3.94
C ILE A 468 22.89 -1.21 4.83
N ALA A 469 24.07 -1.37 4.24
CA ALA A 469 25.35 -1.29 4.96
C ALA A 469 25.58 0.08 5.60
N GLY A 470 25.12 1.15 4.94
CA GLY A 470 25.19 2.52 5.43
C GLY A 470 24.12 2.91 6.45
N ASN A 471 23.21 2.01 6.84
CA ASN A 471 21.98 2.34 7.59
C ASN A 471 21.19 3.51 6.95
N ALA A 472 21.26 3.62 5.63
CA ALA A 472 20.53 4.58 4.86
C ALA A 472 19.12 4.08 4.57
N LYS A 473 18.30 5.00 4.08
CA LYS A 473 16.90 4.76 3.75
C LYS A 473 16.79 3.89 2.49
N VAL A 474 16.05 2.79 2.56
CA VAL A 474 15.83 1.87 1.43
C VAL A 474 14.49 2.12 0.74
N GLU A 475 14.44 1.84 -0.55
CA GLU A 475 13.24 1.84 -1.37
C GLU A 475 12.51 0.50 -1.23
N ILE A 476 11.19 0.55 -1.06
CA ILE A 476 10.35 -0.63 -0.93
C ILE A 476 9.88 -1.03 -2.32
N LEU A 477 10.10 -2.30 -2.70
CA LEU A 477 9.65 -2.82 -3.99
C LEU A 477 8.12 -2.95 -4.00
N LYS A 478 7.56 -3.66 -3.01
CA LYS A 478 6.13 -3.92 -2.86
C LYS A 478 5.76 -4.19 -1.40
N TRP A 479 4.46 -4.15 -1.11
CA TRP A 479 3.90 -4.66 0.15
C TRP A 479 3.12 -5.94 -0.11
N VAL A 480 3.26 -6.89 0.80
CA VAL A 480 2.68 -8.22 0.67
C VAL A 480 2.00 -8.60 1.98
N ASP A 481 0.78 -9.11 1.87
CA ASP A 481 0.08 -9.70 2.99
C ASP A 481 0.42 -11.18 3.09
N VAL A 482 0.81 -11.59 4.29
CA VAL A 482 1.16 -12.97 4.58
C VAL A 482 0.38 -13.50 5.78
N PHE A 483 0.12 -14.80 5.76
CA PHE A 483 -0.45 -15.53 6.86
C PHE A 483 0.65 -16.15 7.72
N LEU A 484 0.64 -15.87 9.01
CA LEU A 484 1.56 -16.45 9.98
C LEU A 484 1.13 -17.88 10.32
N VAL A 485 1.87 -18.86 9.79
CA VAL A 485 1.46 -20.28 9.77
C VAL A 485 1.68 -20.98 11.11
N GLU A 486 2.82 -20.75 11.74
CA GLU A 486 3.24 -21.45 12.95
C GLU A 486 4.02 -20.52 13.92
N PRO A 487 4.04 -20.85 15.22
CA PRO A 487 4.86 -20.10 16.17
C PRO A 487 6.35 -20.38 15.95
N ALA A 488 7.17 -19.38 16.29
CA ALA A 488 8.62 -19.52 16.39
C ALA A 488 8.95 -20.43 17.59
N PHE A 489 9.36 -21.66 17.31
CA PHE A 489 9.52 -22.71 18.30
C PHE A 489 10.58 -23.74 17.86
N ASN A 490 11.35 -24.26 18.82
CA ASN A 490 12.32 -25.33 18.57
C ASN A 490 11.61 -26.70 18.46
N ARG A 491 11.50 -27.26 17.25
CA ARG A 491 10.89 -28.58 17.01
C ARG A 491 11.95 -29.64 16.76
N GLY A 492 11.87 -30.72 17.51
CA GLY A 492 12.83 -31.83 17.49
C GLY A 492 14.26 -31.45 17.94
N SER A 493 15.11 -32.47 18.03
CA SER A 493 16.53 -32.34 18.40
C SER A 493 17.40 -33.28 17.56
N GLY A 494 18.70 -32.99 17.46
CA GLY A 494 19.64 -33.76 16.65
C GLY A 494 19.14 -33.94 15.20
N ASN A 495 19.17 -35.17 14.69
CA ASN A 495 18.71 -35.51 13.33
C ASN A 495 17.18 -35.37 13.14
N ALA A 496 16.42 -35.28 14.23
CA ALA A 496 14.97 -35.06 14.19
C ALA A 496 14.59 -33.58 14.24
N LYS A 497 15.57 -32.66 14.29
CA LYS A 497 15.36 -31.22 14.25
C LYS A 497 14.58 -30.83 12.98
N ARG A 498 13.58 -29.97 13.16
CA ARG A 498 12.74 -29.45 12.08
C ARG A 498 12.70 -27.94 12.08
N THR A 499 12.62 -27.34 13.27
CA THR A 499 12.59 -25.90 13.39
C THR A 499 13.41 -25.38 14.55
N THR A 500 13.88 -24.15 14.41
CA THR A 500 14.44 -23.33 15.48
C THR A 500 13.47 -22.21 15.87
N ASP A 501 13.70 -21.61 17.03
CA ASP A 501 13.00 -20.44 17.55
C ASP A 501 13.44 -19.11 16.90
N ASP A 502 14.36 -19.15 15.93
CA ASP A 502 14.88 -17.99 15.22
C ASP A 502 14.38 -17.84 13.77
N GLN A 503 13.29 -18.52 13.44
CA GLN A 503 12.68 -18.49 12.12
C GLN A 503 11.15 -18.33 12.18
N VAL A 504 10.60 -17.64 11.19
CA VAL A 504 9.16 -17.52 10.95
C VAL A 504 8.83 -18.30 9.69
N TYR A 505 7.69 -19.00 9.70
CA TYR A 505 7.10 -19.54 8.48
C TYR A 505 5.81 -18.79 8.18
N VAL A 506 5.71 -18.27 6.96
CA VAL A 506 4.53 -17.53 6.50
C VAL A 506 4.01 -18.10 5.18
N GLU A 507 2.74 -17.90 4.87
CA GLU A 507 2.15 -18.21 3.57
C GLU A 507 1.77 -16.90 2.87
N VAL A 508 2.12 -16.73 1.60
CA VAL A 508 1.75 -15.53 0.83
C VAL A 508 0.25 -15.53 0.55
N ILE A 509 -0.43 -14.41 0.83
CA ILE A 509 -1.87 -14.24 0.58
C ILE A 509 -2.07 -13.52 -0.77
N GLU A 510 -1.59 -12.28 -0.87
CA GLU A 510 -1.65 -11.43 -2.06
C GLU A 510 -0.75 -10.19 -1.90
N GLU A 511 -0.60 -9.42 -2.98
CA GLU A 511 -0.02 -8.07 -2.89
C GLU A 511 -0.97 -7.16 -2.10
N THR A 512 -0.43 -6.39 -1.15
CA THR A 512 -1.23 -5.49 -0.32
C THR A 512 -1.80 -4.38 -1.20
N ARG A 513 -3.14 -4.24 -1.23
CA ARG A 513 -3.81 -3.23 -2.05
C ARG A 513 -3.81 -1.85 -1.36
N SER A 514 -3.65 -0.79 -2.14
CA SER A 514 -4.09 0.56 -1.76
C SER A 514 -5.62 0.58 -1.70
N ALA A 515 -6.19 1.28 -0.71
CA ALA A 515 -7.62 1.26 -0.44
C ALA A 515 -8.49 1.66 -1.64
N GLY A 516 -9.38 0.75 -2.04
CA GLY A 516 -10.70 1.11 -2.58
C GLY A 516 -11.69 1.09 -1.42
N ALA A 517 -12.46 2.16 -1.27
CA ALA A 517 -13.36 2.38 -0.13
C ALA A 517 -14.19 1.15 0.26
N GLY A 518 -13.84 0.52 1.39
CA GLY A 518 -14.65 -0.55 1.99
C GLY A 518 -13.87 -1.59 2.78
N GLY A 519 -13.71 -1.37 4.09
CA GLY A 519 -13.78 -2.44 5.09
C GLY A 519 -12.56 -3.35 5.32
N GLU A 520 -11.48 -3.22 4.56
CA GLU A 520 -10.23 -3.93 4.86
C GLU A 520 -9.13 -2.96 5.29
N THR A 521 -8.20 -3.45 6.09
CA THR A 521 -7.17 -2.64 6.76
C THR A 521 -6.49 -1.67 5.82
N GLU A 522 -6.76 -0.38 6.04
CA GLU A 522 -6.19 0.78 5.35
C GLU A 522 -4.68 0.88 5.60
N ILE A 523 -3.91 0.06 4.87
CA ILE A 523 -2.46 -0.07 5.03
C ILE A 523 -1.74 1.04 4.30
N ARG A 524 -2.21 1.46 3.12
CA ARG A 524 -1.61 2.53 2.30
C ARG A 524 -2.64 3.62 2.01
N LYS A 525 -2.29 4.85 2.38
CA LYS A 525 -3.00 6.08 2.04
C LYS A 525 -2.24 6.81 0.95
N ASP A 526 -2.86 6.90 -0.22
CA ASP A 526 -2.36 7.69 -1.33
C ASP A 526 -3.06 9.04 -1.34
N LYS A 527 -2.30 10.14 -1.28
CA LYS A 527 -2.81 11.51 -1.31
C LYS A 527 -2.16 12.25 -2.47
N PRO A 528 -2.93 12.70 -3.48
CA PRO A 528 -2.38 13.57 -4.51
C PRO A 528 -2.10 14.95 -3.92
N PHE A 529 -1.01 15.58 -4.34
CA PHE A 529 -0.65 16.94 -3.95
C PHE A 529 -0.09 17.72 -5.14
N LEU A 530 -0.27 19.04 -5.11
CA LEU A 530 0.29 19.96 -6.10
C LEU A 530 1.75 20.23 -5.77
N ILE A 531 2.60 20.17 -6.79
CA ILE A 531 4.00 20.62 -6.75
C ILE A 531 4.09 22.06 -7.25
N GLU A 532 3.30 22.38 -8.28
CA GLU A 532 3.33 23.66 -8.99
C GLU A 532 1.97 24.06 -9.52
#